data_AF-A0A2N2HHJ8-F1
#
_entry.id   AF-A0A2N2HHJ8-F1
#
_cell.length_a   1.000
_cell.length_b   1.000
_cell.length_c   1.000
_cell.angle_alpha   90.00
_cell.angle_beta   90.00
_cell.angle_gamma   90.00
#
_symmetry.space_group_name_H-M   'P 1'
#
loop_
_entity.id
_entity.type
_entity.pdbx_description
1 polymer ?
#
loop_
_entity_poly.entity_id
_entity_poly.type
_entity_poly.pdbx_seq_one_letter_code
_entity_poly.pdbx_strand_id
1 'polypeptide(L)'
;MGPAAVPAPLYASAYCESDRVVMGKAALEARQLYHQLGLTVPQEGVIPDDHLAFELEAMIVLKSALGADAPPSPETKALHAWFVREHLARWLPPFILATRTHASAGGVIALAADALAAWFDKELNTTAPPLPE
;
A
#
# COMPACT_ATOMS: atom_id res chain seq x y z
N MET A 1 21.49 12.33 -2.92
CA MET A 1 20.98 11.18 -3.69
C MET A 1 21.95 10.91 -4.83
N GLY A 2 22.83 9.90 -4.70
CA GLY A 2 23.75 9.52 -5.76
C GLY A 2 23.07 8.69 -6.86
N PRO A 3 23.75 8.40 -7.98
CA PRO A 3 23.17 7.73 -9.16
C PRO A 3 22.91 6.21 -8.98
N ALA A 4 23.05 5.69 -7.76
CA ALA A 4 22.72 4.29 -7.47
C ALA A 4 21.21 4.16 -7.25
N ALA A 5 20.61 3.13 -7.86
CA ALA A 5 19.21 2.78 -7.64
C ALA A 5 18.94 2.64 -6.13
N VAL A 6 17.86 3.27 -5.64
CA VAL A 6 17.45 3.14 -4.25
C VAL A 6 17.15 1.66 -3.99
N PRO A 7 17.76 1.02 -2.96
CA PRO A 7 17.65 -0.43 -2.77
C PRO A 7 16.24 -0.93 -2.47
N ALA A 8 15.40 -0.08 -1.89
CA ALA A 8 13.99 -0.32 -1.64
C ALA A 8 13.19 0.94 -1.99
N PRO A 9 12.77 1.12 -3.26
CA PRO A 9 11.93 2.25 -3.65
C PRO A 9 10.63 2.29 -2.84
N LEU A 10 10.12 3.48 -2.54
CA LEU A 10 8.88 3.65 -1.75
C LEU A 10 7.61 3.73 -2.62
N TYR A 11 7.67 3.25 -3.87
CA TYR A 11 6.61 3.39 -4.85
C TYR A 11 6.18 2.02 -5.37
N ALA A 12 4.87 1.75 -5.45
CA ALA A 12 4.36 0.47 -5.93
C ALA A 12 4.77 0.17 -7.38
N SER A 13 4.73 1.16 -8.26
CA SER A 13 5.13 1.09 -9.67
C SER A 13 6.57 0.62 -9.85
N ALA A 14 7.47 0.90 -8.89
CA ALA A 14 8.84 0.43 -8.95
C ALA A 14 8.98 -1.10 -8.80
N TYR A 15 7.96 -1.77 -8.25
CA TYR A 15 7.89 -3.23 -8.10
C TYR A 15 6.96 -3.88 -9.12
N CYS A 16 5.88 -3.19 -9.48
CA CYS A 16 4.83 -3.72 -10.35
C CYS A 16 5.18 -3.62 -11.84
N GLU A 17 6.06 -2.70 -12.24
CA GLU A 17 6.25 -2.35 -13.65
C GLU A 17 7.70 -2.47 -14.09
N SER A 18 7.91 -3.19 -15.19
CA SER A 18 9.23 -3.46 -15.78
C SER A 18 9.89 -2.21 -16.38
N ASP A 19 9.09 -1.25 -16.85
CA ASP A 19 9.54 -0.18 -17.76
C ASP A 19 9.85 1.16 -17.09
N ARG A 20 9.92 1.23 -15.75
CA ARG A 20 10.19 2.49 -15.01
C ARG A 20 9.32 3.67 -15.51
N VAL A 21 8.08 3.38 -15.89
CA VAL A 21 7.15 4.40 -16.39
C VAL A 21 6.80 5.33 -15.25
N VAL A 22 7.04 6.62 -15.45
CA VAL A 22 6.57 7.66 -14.53
C VAL A 22 5.05 7.66 -14.59
N MET A 23 4.38 7.48 -13.44
CA MET A 23 2.92 7.35 -13.34
C MET A 23 2.34 6.06 -13.95
N GLY A 24 2.88 4.94 -13.49
CA GLY A 24 2.45 3.61 -13.87
C GLY A 24 0.99 3.27 -13.56
N LYS A 25 0.57 2.07 -13.98
CA LYS A 25 -0.71 1.45 -13.63
C LYS A 25 -0.95 1.46 -12.11
N ALA A 26 0.07 1.15 -11.32
CA ALA A 26 -0.07 1.16 -9.86
C ALA A 26 -0.40 2.58 -9.32
N ALA A 27 0.30 3.61 -9.80
CA ALA A 27 -0.01 5.00 -9.44
C ALA A 27 -1.45 5.41 -9.81
N LEU A 28 -1.94 4.99 -10.98
CA LEU A 28 -3.32 5.28 -11.39
C LEU A 28 -4.35 4.53 -10.55
N GLU A 29 -4.09 3.28 -10.19
CA GLU A 29 -4.92 2.48 -9.29
C GLU A 29 -5.01 3.10 -7.89
N ALA A 30 -3.88 3.57 -7.34
CA ALA A 30 -3.82 4.28 -6.07
C ALA A 30 -4.64 5.58 -6.13
N ARG A 31 -4.48 6.38 -7.21
CA ARG A 31 -5.27 7.59 -7.41
C ARG A 31 -6.77 7.32 -7.47
N GLN A 32 -7.20 6.30 -8.19
CA GLN A 32 -8.62 5.94 -8.30
C GLN A 32 -9.20 5.58 -6.92
N LEU A 33 -8.46 4.82 -6.11
CA LEU A 33 -8.83 4.54 -4.73
C LEU A 33 -8.99 5.84 -3.94
N TYR A 34 -8.02 6.76 -4.01
CA TYR A 34 -8.07 8.02 -3.26
C TYR A 34 -9.33 8.81 -3.60
N HIS A 35 -9.66 8.94 -4.89
CA HIS A 35 -10.90 9.60 -5.30
C HIS A 35 -12.17 8.89 -4.81
N GLN A 36 -12.18 7.55 -4.78
CA GLN A 36 -13.31 6.79 -4.23
C GLN A 36 -13.48 7.01 -2.71
N LEU A 37 -12.39 7.32 -2.01
CA LEU A 37 -12.40 7.70 -0.59
C LEU A 37 -12.67 9.20 -0.37
N GLY A 38 -12.86 9.98 -1.44
CA GLY A 38 -13.01 11.45 -1.36
C GLY A 38 -11.71 12.18 -1.03
N LEU A 39 -10.56 11.55 -1.27
CA LEU A 39 -9.22 12.09 -1.04
C LEU A 39 -8.61 12.64 -2.33
N THR A 40 -7.60 13.49 -2.18
CA THR A 40 -6.78 14.00 -3.28
C THR A 40 -5.36 14.22 -2.77
N VAL A 41 -4.38 13.77 -3.56
CA VAL A 41 -2.96 13.92 -3.21
C VAL A 41 -2.50 15.35 -3.47
N PRO A 42 -1.68 15.97 -2.60
CA PRO A 42 -1.08 17.26 -2.89
C PRO A 42 -0.27 17.21 -4.18
N GLN A 43 -0.54 18.13 -5.12
CA GLN A 43 0.12 18.14 -6.44
C GLN A 43 -0.03 16.80 -7.19
N GLU A 44 -1.23 16.22 -7.15
CA GLU A 44 -1.58 14.99 -7.87
C GLU A 44 -0.99 14.95 -9.28
N GLY A 45 -0.34 13.84 -9.61
CA GLY A 45 0.29 13.65 -10.92
C GLY A 45 1.66 14.30 -11.10
N VAL A 46 2.15 15.10 -10.14
CA VAL A 46 3.52 15.65 -10.17
C VAL A 46 4.54 14.62 -9.69
N ILE A 47 4.20 13.87 -8.64
CA ILE A 47 4.92 12.67 -8.19
C ILE A 47 4.00 11.46 -8.33
N PRO A 48 4.53 10.23 -8.50
CA PRO A 48 3.71 9.04 -8.54
C PRO A 48 2.84 8.92 -7.27
N ASP A 49 1.54 8.74 -7.46
CA ASP A 49 0.55 8.73 -6.39
C ASP A 49 0.62 7.44 -5.54
N ASP A 50 1.38 6.44 -5.97
CA ASP A 50 1.60 5.14 -5.31
C ASP A 50 2.77 5.15 -4.31
N HIS A 51 3.05 6.30 -3.70
CA HIS A 51 4.02 6.39 -2.63
C HIS A 51 3.47 5.72 -1.36
N LEU A 52 4.31 4.93 -0.66
CA LEU A 52 3.93 4.18 0.55
C LEU A 52 3.14 5.02 1.56
N ALA A 53 3.58 6.26 1.79
CA ALA A 53 2.92 7.14 2.76
C ALA A 53 1.47 7.45 2.38
N PHE A 54 1.19 7.73 1.10
CA PHE A 54 -0.17 8.02 0.63
C PHE A 54 -1.06 6.78 0.68
N GLU A 55 -0.52 5.61 0.33
CA GLU A 55 -1.24 4.34 0.44
C GLU A 55 -1.57 3.99 1.90
N LEU A 56 -0.67 4.26 2.84
CA LEU A 56 -0.94 4.08 4.27
C LEU A 56 -1.97 5.08 4.81
N GLU A 57 -1.94 6.34 4.38
CA GLU A 57 -2.98 7.32 4.72
C GLU A 57 -4.36 6.89 4.20
N ALA A 58 -4.43 6.40 2.96
CA ALA A 58 -5.66 5.84 2.41
C ALA A 58 -6.16 4.64 3.22
N MET A 59 -5.28 3.76 3.69
CA MET A 59 -5.66 2.67 4.60
C MET A 59 -6.24 3.19 5.93
N ILE A 60 -5.70 4.27 6.51
CA ILE A 60 -6.24 4.85 7.73
C ILE A 60 -7.68 5.35 7.50
N VAL A 61 -7.90 6.08 6.42
CA VAL A 61 -9.23 6.60 6.06
C VAL A 61 -10.22 5.46 5.79
N LEU A 62 -9.80 4.45 5.01
CA LEU A 62 -10.62 3.30 4.70
C LEU A 62 -10.98 2.49 5.96
N LYS A 63 -10.04 2.31 6.89
CA LYS A 63 -10.31 1.65 8.17
C LYS A 63 -11.21 2.45 9.08
N SER A 64 -11.10 3.78 9.07
CA SER A 64 -12.03 4.65 9.78
C SER A 64 -13.45 4.49 9.25
N ALA A 65 -13.63 4.37 7.93
CA ALA A 65 -14.92 4.13 7.31
C ALA A 65 -15.48 2.73 7.64
N LEU A 66 -14.61 1.71 7.75
CA LEU A 66 -14.99 0.36 8.15
C LEU A 66 -15.40 0.23 9.63
N GLY A 67 -14.79 1.03 10.50
CA GLY A 67 -15.02 1.02 11.94
C GLY A 67 -16.04 2.05 12.44
N ALA A 68 -16.77 2.72 11.55
CA ALA A 68 -17.78 3.71 11.92
C ALA A 68 -18.96 3.08 12.69
N ASP A 69 -19.72 3.90 13.43
CA ASP A 69 -20.88 3.46 14.22
C ASP A 69 -21.99 2.81 13.36
N ALA A 70 -22.05 3.18 12.08
CA ALA A 70 -22.91 2.54 11.10
C ALA A 70 -22.18 1.35 10.43
N PRO A 71 -22.88 0.24 10.13
CA PRO A 71 -22.26 -0.88 9.46
C PRO A 71 -21.68 -0.45 8.11
N PRO A 72 -20.43 -0.84 7.78
CA PRO A 72 -19.81 -0.41 6.54
C PRO A 72 -20.52 -0.99 5.32
N SER A 73 -20.61 -0.15 4.28
CA SER A 73 -21.21 -0.53 3.02
C SER A 73 -20.48 -1.73 2.37
N PRO A 74 -21.18 -2.60 1.63
CA PRO A 74 -20.54 -3.65 0.83
C PRO A 74 -19.44 -3.12 -0.07
N GLU A 75 -19.62 -1.93 -0.65
CA GLU A 75 -18.66 -1.25 -1.51
C GLU A 75 -17.38 -0.91 -0.75
N THR A 76 -17.47 -0.37 0.47
CA THR A 76 -16.31 -0.07 1.31
C THR A 76 -15.54 -1.34 1.67
N LYS A 77 -16.24 -2.44 2.00
CA LYS A 77 -15.60 -3.73 2.28
C LYS A 77 -14.91 -4.31 1.05
N ALA A 78 -15.56 -4.24 -0.11
CA ALA A 78 -14.99 -4.71 -1.37
C ALA A 78 -13.75 -3.88 -1.76
N LEU A 79 -13.81 -2.56 -1.57
CA LEU A 79 -12.70 -1.65 -1.85
C LEU A 79 -11.50 -1.94 -0.94
N HIS A 80 -11.72 -2.19 0.35
CA HIS A 80 -10.68 -2.62 1.28
C HIS A 80 -10.07 -3.97 0.91
N ALA A 81 -10.89 -4.96 0.61
CA ALA A 81 -10.41 -6.27 0.18
C ALA A 81 -9.58 -6.17 -1.11
N TRP A 82 -10.04 -5.43 -2.11
CA TRP A 82 -9.30 -5.19 -3.34
C TRP A 82 -7.98 -4.46 -3.08
N PHE A 83 -7.99 -3.38 -2.30
CA PHE A 83 -6.78 -2.61 -2.06
C PHE A 83 -5.71 -3.42 -1.33
N VAL A 84 -6.09 -4.20 -0.33
CA VAL A 84 -5.15 -5.08 0.38
C VAL A 84 -4.65 -6.21 -0.51
N ARG A 85 -5.54 -6.93 -1.18
CA ARG A 85 -5.21 -8.22 -1.82
C ARG A 85 -4.75 -8.10 -3.26
N GLU A 86 -5.22 -7.10 -3.98
CA GLU A 86 -4.88 -6.88 -5.38
C GLU A 86 -3.87 -5.77 -5.54
N HIS A 87 -3.91 -4.72 -4.71
CA HIS A 87 -2.97 -3.60 -4.83
C HIS A 87 -1.72 -3.77 -3.96
N LEU A 88 -1.85 -3.71 -2.64
CA LEU A 88 -0.72 -3.79 -1.71
C LEU A 88 0.03 -5.12 -1.80
N ALA A 89 -0.68 -6.24 -1.99
CA ALA A 89 -0.04 -7.56 -2.06
C ALA A 89 0.93 -7.73 -3.23
N ARG A 90 0.81 -6.93 -4.30
CA ARG A 90 1.73 -6.98 -5.44
C ARG A 90 3.12 -6.45 -5.11
N TRP A 91 3.23 -5.50 -4.18
CA TRP A 91 4.47 -4.71 -4.03
C TRP A 91 4.97 -4.61 -2.58
N LEU A 92 4.08 -4.68 -1.60
CA LEU A 92 4.47 -4.51 -0.21
C LEU A 92 5.36 -5.66 0.31
N PRO A 93 5.10 -6.95 0.00
CA PRO A 93 6.00 -8.04 0.39
C PRO A 93 7.43 -7.92 -0.17
N PRO A 94 7.66 -7.68 -1.48
CA PRO A 94 9.02 -7.49 -1.98
C PRO A 94 9.67 -6.20 -1.45
N PHE A 95 8.89 -5.13 -1.20
CA PHE A 95 9.40 -3.92 -0.53
C PHE A 95 9.91 -4.20 0.88
N ILE A 96 9.13 -4.90 1.70
CA ILE A 96 9.51 -5.28 3.07
C ILE A 96 10.78 -6.13 3.04
N LEU A 97 10.84 -7.13 2.16
CA LEU A 97 12.02 -7.99 2.01
C LEU A 97 13.26 -7.18 1.64
N ALA A 98 13.16 -6.34 0.60
CA ALA A 98 14.26 -5.48 0.17
C ALA A 98 14.72 -4.53 1.29
N THR A 99 13.79 -3.95 2.04
CA THR A 99 14.08 -3.07 3.17
C THR A 99 14.83 -3.82 4.28
N ARG A 100 14.37 -5.02 4.66
CA ARG A 100 15.03 -5.88 5.65
C ARG A 100 16.44 -6.27 5.25
N THR A 101 16.67 -6.61 3.98
CA THR A 101 17.99 -7.00 3.47
C THR A 101 19.03 -5.89 3.57
N HIS A 102 18.61 -4.63 3.43
CA HIS A 102 19.52 -3.48 3.45
C HIS A 102 19.55 -2.75 4.81
N ALA A 103 18.64 -3.08 5.73
CA ALA A 103 18.61 -2.51 7.07
C ALA A 103 19.64 -3.20 7.98
N SER A 104 20.24 -2.42 8.90
CA SER A 104 21.02 -2.99 9.98
C SER A 104 20.13 -3.84 10.89
N ALA A 105 20.59 -5.04 11.25
CA ALA A 105 19.85 -5.93 12.14
C ALA A 105 19.56 -5.22 13.48
N GLY A 106 18.29 -5.23 13.92
CA GLY A 106 17.86 -4.52 15.13
C GLY A 106 17.81 -2.98 15.02
N GLY A 107 18.07 -2.41 13.84
CA GLY A 107 17.94 -0.98 13.58
C GLY A 107 16.48 -0.52 13.42
N VAL A 108 16.23 0.78 13.55
CA VAL A 108 14.88 1.38 13.47
C VAL A 108 14.16 1.06 12.15
N ILE A 109 14.91 0.97 11.04
CA ILE A 109 14.35 0.65 9.72
C ILE A 109 13.90 -0.82 9.65
N ALA A 110 14.68 -1.75 10.23
CA ALA A 110 14.29 -3.15 10.32
C ALA A 110 13.03 -3.31 11.18
N LEU A 111 12.97 -2.61 12.32
CA LEU A 111 11.80 -2.61 13.20
C LEU A 111 10.54 -2.06 12.50
N ALA A 112 10.68 -0.99 11.72
CA ALA A 112 9.58 -0.43 10.95
C ALA A 112 9.09 -1.40 9.85
N ALA A 113 10.01 -2.07 9.16
CA ALA A 113 9.66 -3.10 8.17
C ALA A 113 8.96 -4.30 8.83
N ASP A 114 9.37 -4.69 10.03
CA ASP A 114 8.73 -5.77 10.79
C ASP A 114 7.33 -5.41 11.25
N ALA A 115 7.13 -4.18 11.74
CA ALA A 115 5.82 -3.68 12.10
C ALA A 115 4.88 -3.60 10.88
N LEU A 116 5.40 -3.14 9.73
CA LEU A 116 4.66 -3.08 8.48
C LEU A 116 4.26 -4.47 7.99
N ALA A 117 5.15 -5.46 8.08
CA ALA A 117 4.86 -6.85 7.74
C ALA A 117 3.76 -7.44 8.62
N ALA A 118 3.89 -7.30 9.94
CA ALA A 118 2.90 -7.80 10.89
C ALA A 118 1.52 -7.14 10.71
N TRP A 119 1.50 -5.84 10.40
CA TRP A 119 0.27 -5.15 10.04
C TRP A 119 -0.33 -5.70 8.75
N PHE A 120 0.46 -5.88 7.70
CA PHE A 120 -0.04 -6.36 6.42
C PHE A 120 -0.60 -7.79 6.49
N ASP A 121 0.07 -8.68 7.22
CA ASP A 121 -0.43 -10.05 7.47
C ASP A 121 -1.81 -10.02 8.17
N LYS A 122 -2.00 -9.10 9.11
CA LYS A 122 -3.29 -8.90 9.78
C LYS A 122 -4.37 -8.41 8.81
N GLU A 123 -4.04 -7.48 7.91
CA GLU A 123 -4.99 -6.99 6.89
C GLU A 123 -5.36 -8.11 5.89
N LEU A 124 -4.41 -8.94 5.46
CA LEU A 124 -4.68 -10.10 4.60
C LEU A 124 -5.65 -11.08 5.25
N ASN A 125 -5.45 -11.38 6.54
CA ASN A 125 -6.34 -12.27 7.28
C ASN A 125 -7.75 -11.66 7.47
N THR A 126 -7.83 -10.34 7.65
CA THR A 126 -9.12 -9.63 7.81
C THR A 126 -9.91 -9.58 6.51
N THR A 127 -9.23 -9.59 5.37
CA THR A 127 -9.81 -9.53 4.02
C THR A 127 -9.93 -10.91 3.35
N ALA A 128 -9.68 -11.99 4.10
CA ALA A 128 -9.87 -13.35 3.62
C ALA A 128 -11.34 -13.59 3.26
N PRO A 129 -11.64 -14.32 2.16
CA PRO A 129 -13.01 -14.70 1.87
C PRO A 129 -13.50 -15.64 2.99
N PRO A 130 -14.81 -15.65 3.30
CA PRO A 130 -15.35 -16.65 4.22
C PRO A 130 -15.00 -18.05 3.71
N LEU A 131 -14.61 -18.95 4.62
CA LEU A 131 -14.35 -20.35 4.29
C LEU A 131 -15.59 -20.93 3.59
N PRO A 132 -15.43 -21.68 2.49
CA PRO A 132 -16.56 -22.36 1.89
C PRO A 132 -17.17 -23.35 2.89
N GLU A 133 -18.50 -23.32 3.03
CA GLU A 133 -19.28 -24.29 3.82
C GLU A 133 -19.19 -25.71 3.25
#